data_AF-A0A2H0HLG4-F1
#
_entry.id   AF-A0A2H0HLG4-F1
#
_cell.length_a   1.000
_cell.length_b   1.000
_cell.length_c   1.000
_cell.angle_alpha   90.00
_cell.angle_beta   90.00
_cell.angle_gamma   90.00
#
_symmetry.space_group_name_H-M   'P 1'
#
loop_
_entity.id
_entity.type
_entity.pdbx_description
1 polymer ?
#
loop_
_entity_poly.entity_id
_entity_poly.type
_entity_poly.pdbx_seq_one_letter_code
_entity_poly.pdbx_strand_id
1 'polypeptide(L)'
;MQTHGCDCGAFDASDCILEKMVTIDNFAVAVMGNSRFGWFNEGQTEGPAAHLHREMMDALYGEEMRFLGNAFKESKIQTAPWVEASGQWEEGALRWNFYDLNTFGDPAMSVWTNEPVSIDVSYEDEIVIGSASTEVSVLSDGIPMTEFTCSVLKEGILCGTGITNT
;
A
#
# COMPACT_ATOMS: atom_id res chain seq x y z
N MET A 1 0.10 7.85 -2.19
CA MET A 1 0.98 9.04 -2.22
C MET A 1 1.44 9.34 -0.81
N GLN A 2 2.75 9.47 -0.55
CA GLN A 2 3.27 9.89 0.77
C GLN A 2 3.76 11.35 0.71
N THR A 3 3.42 12.14 1.72
CA THR A 3 3.91 13.51 1.91
C THR A 3 4.93 13.56 3.05
N HIS A 4 5.87 14.50 2.97
CA HIS A 4 6.84 14.80 4.04
C HIS A 4 6.39 15.94 4.96
N GLY A 5 5.20 16.49 4.73
CA GLY A 5 4.72 17.67 5.45
C GLY A 5 4.54 17.44 6.96
N CYS A 6 4.71 18.51 7.73
CA CYS A 6 4.36 18.58 9.13
C CYS A 6 2.85 18.70 9.33
N ASP A 7 2.33 18.00 10.33
CA ASP A 7 0.94 18.09 10.84
C ASP A 7 -0.15 17.86 9.78
N CYS A 8 0.23 17.38 8.59
CA CYS A 8 -0.69 17.20 7.48
C CYS A 8 -1.73 16.12 7.78
N GLY A 9 -1.35 15.11 8.56
CA GLY A 9 -2.20 14.03 9.06
C GLY A 9 -2.58 14.17 10.52
N ALA A 10 -2.65 15.38 11.09
CA ALA A 10 -3.02 15.60 12.50
C ALA A 10 -4.52 15.35 12.77
N PHE A 11 -4.99 14.14 12.45
CA PHE A 11 -6.39 13.69 12.50
C PHE A 11 -7.01 13.72 13.91
N ASP A 12 -6.18 13.79 14.94
CA ASP A 12 -6.61 13.85 16.33
C ASP A 12 -6.77 15.29 16.86
N ALA A 13 -6.27 16.30 16.12
CA ALA A 13 -6.32 17.70 16.54
C ALA A 13 -7.40 18.51 15.81
N SER A 14 -7.64 18.21 14.52
CA SER A 14 -8.64 18.87 13.67
C SER A 14 -8.90 18.04 12.42
N ASP A 15 -9.93 18.38 11.63
CA ASP A 15 -10.10 17.91 10.24
C ASP A 15 -8.87 18.28 9.40
N CYS A 16 -7.89 17.38 9.33
CA CYS A 16 -6.62 17.64 8.72
C CYS A 16 -6.72 17.59 7.18
N ILE A 17 -5.70 18.11 6.50
CA ILE A 17 -5.71 18.12 5.03
C ILE A 17 -5.83 16.70 4.47
N LEU A 18 -5.15 15.71 5.06
CA LEU A 18 -5.20 14.32 4.56
C LEU A 18 -6.60 13.69 4.68
N GLU A 19 -7.37 13.99 5.73
CA GLU A 19 -8.78 13.57 5.82
C GLU A 19 -9.62 14.19 4.71
N LYS A 20 -9.39 15.47 4.39
CA LYS A 20 -10.06 16.11 3.26
C LYS A 20 -9.65 15.46 1.93
N MET A 21 -8.37 15.08 1.76
CA MET A 21 -7.92 14.48 0.50
C MET A 21 -8.64 13.17 0.17
N VAL A 22 -8.89 12.32 1.18
CA VAL A 22 -9.53 11.00 0.99
C VAL A 22 -11.06 11.02 1.04
N THR A 23 -11.65 12.17 1.35
CA THR A 23 -13.11 12.35 1.37
C THR A 23 -13.64 13.15 0.17
N ILE A 24 -12.75 13.66 -0.69
CA ILE A 24 -13.12 14.29 -1.97
C ILE A 24 -13.32 13.19 -3.01
N ASP A 25 -14.51 13.12 -3.60
CA ASP A 25 -14.98 12.05 -4.51
C ASP A 25 -14.01 11.69 -5.66
N ASN A 26 -13.21 12.63 -6.13
CA ASN A 26 -12.37 12.49 -7.34
C ASN A 26 -10.91 12.88 -7.12
N PHE A 27 -10.41 12.78 -5.89
CA PHE A 27 -9.03 13.12 -5.57
C PHE A 27 -8.18 11.91 -5.21
N ALA A 28 -7.76 11.77 -3.95
CA ALA A 28 -6.81 10.73 -3.57
C ALA A 28 -7.54 9.53 -2.96
N VAL A 29 -7.34 8.35 -3.56
CA VAL A 29 -7.88 7.08 -3.02
C VAL A 29 -7.21 6.66 -1.70
N ALA A 30 -5.95 7.06 -1.50
CA ALA A 30 -5.22 6.90 -0.24
C ALA A 30 -4.00 7.84 -0.20
N VAL A 31 -3.69 8.32 1.00
CA VAL A 31 -2.54 9.20 1.27
C VAL A 31 -1.84 8.79 2.56
N MET A 32 -0.54 9.00 2.62
CA MET A 32 0.27 8.79 3.81
C MET A 32 0.96 10.09 4.21
N GLY A 33 0.99 10.36 5.51
CA GLY A 33 1.67 11.53 6.01
C GLY A 33 1.72 11.59 7.53
N ASN A 34 2.46 12.58 8.02
CA ASN A 34 2.80 12.68 9.43
C ASN A 34 1.65 13.33 10.20
N SER A 35 1.26 12.70 11.29
CA SER A 35 0.34 13.27 12.27
C SER A 35 0.98 14.41 13.08
N ARG A 36 2.31 14.48 13.10
CA ARG A 36 3.11 15.55 13.70
C ARG A 36 4.20 16.01 12.73
N PHE A 37 5.32 16.54 13.24
CA PHE A 37 6.38 17.09 12.42
C PHE A 37 7.03 16.06 11.49
N GLY A 38 6.93 16.31 10.18
CA GLY A 38 7.66 15.60 9.13
C GLY A 38 9.08 16.16 9.04
N TRP A 39 10.00 15.55 9.76
CA TRP A 39 11.35 16.07 9.94
C TRP A 39 12.21 15.92 8.67
N PHE A 40 13.20 16.80 8.57
CA PHE A 40 14.25 16.82 7.54
C PHE A 40 15.62 16.89 8.21
N ASN A 41 16.71 16.68 7.45
CA ASN A 41 18.06 17.01 7.92
C ASN A 41 18.56 18.30 7.25
N GLU A 42 18.90 19.31 8.04
CA GLU A 42 19.37 20.59 7.50
C GLU A 42 20.67 20.44 6.71
N GLY A 43 20.73 21.09 5.54
CA GLY A 43 21.91 21.06 4.66
C GLY A 43 22.10 19.74 3.90
N GLN A 44 21.14 18.82 3.96
CA GLN A 44 21.18 17.53 3.28
C GLN A 44 19.97 17.36 2.34
N THR A 45 20.07 16.42 1.40
CA THR A 45 18.95 15.99 0.54
C THR A 45 18.20 14.78 1.11
N GLU A 46 18.49 14.43 2.36
CA GLU A 46 17.91 13.31 3.09
C GLU A 46 17.24 13.85 4.37
N GLY A 47 16.47 13.00 5.03
CA GLY A 47 15.84 13.29 6.29
C GLY A 47 14.87 12.19 6.68
N PRO A 48 14.45 12.15 7.96
CA PRO A 48 13.52 11.16 8.50
C PRO A 48 12.30 10.80 7.61
N ALA A 49 11.52 11.80 7.19
CA ALA A 49 10.34 11.57 6.37
C ALA A 49 10.69 11.15 4.93
N ALA A 50 11.81 11.66 4.39
CA ALA A 50 12.32 11.30 3.08
C ALA A 50 12.83 9.85 3.03
N HIS A 51 13.51 9.41 4.09
CA HIS A 51 13.98 8.05 4.26
C HIS A 51 12.81 7.06 4.22
N LEU A 52 11.81 7.23 5.09
CA LEU A 52 10.63 6.36 5.11
C LEU A 52 9.87 6.34 3.78
N HIS A 53 9.86 7.46 3.05
CA HIS A 53 9.25 7.51 1.71
C HIS A 53 10.05 6.73 0.67
N ARG A 54 11.37 6.79 0.71
CA ARG A 54 12.22 5.96 -0.17
C ARG A 54 12.01 4.48 0.10
N GLU A 55 12.02 4.06 1.37
CA GLU A 55 11.79 2.65 1.72
C GLU A 55 10.39 2.19 1.29
N MET A 56 9.38 3.07 1.36
CA MET A 56 8.03 2.76 0.85
C MET A 56 8.01 2.61 -0.69
N MET A 57 8.75 3.46 -1.41
CA MET A 57 8.86 3.36 -2.87
C MET A 57 9.64 2.12 -3.30
N ASP A 58 10.69 1.75 -2.56
CA ASP A 58 11.42 0.51 -2.78
C ASP A 58 10.51 -0.71 -2.53
N ALA A 59 9.72 -0.71 -1.46
CA ALA A 59 8.75 -1.77 -1.23
C ALA A 59 7.71 -1.89 -2.36
N LEU A 60 7.20 -0.76 -2.90
CA LEU A 60 6.23 -0.77 -3.99
C LEU A 60 6.81 -1.25 -5.33
N TYR A 61 8.00 -0.76 -5.69
CA TYR A 61 8.56 -0.92 -7.04
C TYR A 61 9.74 -1.87 -7.13
N GLY A 62 10.56 -1.96 -6.08
CA GLY A 62 11.70 -2.87 -5.98
C GLY A 62 11.30 -4.25 -5.46
N GLU A 63 10.47 -4.31 -4.41
CA GLU A 63 9.97 -5.55 -3.82
C GLU A 63 8.59 -5.97 -4.33
N GLU A 64 8.00 -5.19 -5.24
CA GLU A 64 6.72 -5.46 -5.91
C GLU A 64 5.53 -5.67 -4.93
N MET A 65 5.57 -5.03 -3.76
CA MET A 65 4.49 -5.09 -2.76
C MET A 65 3.30 -4.23 -3.16
N ARG A 66 2.42 -4.76 -4.01
CA ARG A 66 1.25 -4.05 -4.55
C ARG A 66 0.24 -3.52 -3.51
N PHE A 67 0.15 -4.13 -2.33
CA PHE A 67 -0.79 -3.70 -1.29
C PHE A 67 -0.22 -2.54 -0.50
N LEU A 68 -0.94 -1.42 -0.47
CA LEU A 68 -0.44 -0.16 0.07
C LEU A 68 0.01 -0.27 1.54
N GLY A 69 -0.79 -0.94 2.37
CA GLY A 69 -0.46 -1.19 3.78
C GLY A 69 0.74 -2.11 3.97
N ASN A 70 0.97 -3.06 3.06
CA ASN A 70 2.15 -3.92 3.12
C ASN A 70 3.42 -3.14 2.79
N ALA A 71 3.42 -2.36 1.70
CA ALA A 71 4.56 -1.51 1.35
C ALA A 71 4.87 -0.47 2.45
N PHE A 72 3.82 0.10 3.05
CA PHE A 72 3.96 1.01 4.18
C PHE A 72 4.54 0.35 5.44
N LYS A 73 4.10 -0.86 5.76
CA LYS A 73 4.64 -1.65 6.86
C LYS A 73 6.11 -1.99 6.58
N GLU A 74 6.42 -2.38 5.35
CA GLU A 74 7.78 -2.74 4.95
C GLU A 74 8.74 -1.55 5.09
N SER A 75 8.30 -0.34 4.72
CA SER A 75 9.12 0.86 4.91
C SER A 75 9.53 1.05 6.37
N LYS A 76 8.63 0.77 7.31
CA LYS A 76 8.95 0.76 8.74
C LYS A 76 9.85 -0.42 9.13
N ILE A 77 9.65 -1.62 8.57
CA ILE A 77 10.52 -2.77 8.86
C ILE A 77 11.98 -2.48 8.46
N GLN A 78 12.20 -1.94 7.27
CA GLN A 78 13.53 -1.61 6.76
C GLN A 78 14.19 -0.46 7.54
N THR A 79 13.40 0.51 8.02
CA THR A 79 13.89 1.60 8.87
C THR A 79 14.12 1.18 10.33
N ALA A 80 13.50 0.10 10.82
CA ALA A 80 13.54 -0.30 12.24
C ALA A 80 14.96 -0.43 12.86
N PRO A 81 15.97 -0.96 12.15
CA PRO A 81 17.35 -1.02 12.66
C PRO A 81 18.01 0.35 12.84
N TRP A 82 17.47 1.39 12.18
CA TRP A 82 18.08 2.71 12.08
C TRP A 82 17.29 3.79 12.85
N VAL A 83 16.20 3.46 13.55
CA VAL A 83 15.35 4.50 14.19
C VAL A 83 16.10 5.36 15.21
N GLU A 84 17.16 4.82 15.81
CA GLU A 84 18.05 5.50 16.76
C GLU A 84 19.41 5.87 16.14
N ALA A 85 19.50 5.94 14.81
CA ALA A 85 20.71 6.36 14.11
C ALA A 85 21.15 7.75 14.59
N SER A 86 22.43 7.90 14.91
CA SER A 86 23.00 9.17 15.34
C SER A 86 23.32 10.09 14.15
N GLY A 87 23.53 11.38 14.43
CA GLY A 87 23.91 12.35 13.40
C GLY A 87 22.74 12.88 12.58
N GLN A 88 21.52 12.71 13.10
CA GLN A 88 20.34 13.40 12.59
C GLN A 88 20.42 14.88 12.99
N TRP A 89 19.78 15.77 12.22
CA TRP A 89 19.72 17.19 12.58
C TRP A 89 19.07 17.38 13.95
N GLU A 90 17.93 16.72 14.17
CA GLU A 90 17.29 16.57 15.46
C GLU A 90 17.39 15.11 15.89
N GLU A 91 18.04 14.86 17.02
CA GLU A 91 18.26 13.50 17.51
C GLU A 91 16.93 12.81 17.83
N GLY A 92 16.72 11.63 17.24
CA GLY A 92 15.48 10.87 17.37
C GLY A 92 14.36 11.28 16.42
N ALA A 93 14.59 12.17 15.46
CA ALA A 93 13.60 12.58 14.46
C ALA A 93 13.12 11.43 13.55
N LEU A 94 13.98 10.47 13.22
CA LEU A 94 13.63 9.26 12.47
C LEU A 94 12.69 8.38 13.29
N ARG A 95 12.98 8.17 14.58
CA ARG A 95 12.04 7.49 15.50
C ARG A 95 10.74 8.26 15.62
N TRP A 96 10.76 9.59 15.63
CA TRP A 96 9.56 10.42 15.65
C TRP A 96 8.68 10.14 14.41
N ASN A 97 9.25 10.25 13.20
CA ASN A 97 8.50 9.97 11.99
C ASN A 97 8.08 8.51 11.82
N PHE A 98 8.87 7.59 12.37
CA PHE A 98 8.50 6.18 12.42
C PHE A 98 7.15 5.96 13.12
N TYR A 99 6.85 6.71 14.17
CA TYR A 99 5.60 6.54 14.92
C TYR A 99 4.47 7.47 14.47
N ASP A 100 4.79 8.66 13.95
CA ASP A 100 3.77 9.66 13.60
C ASP A 100 3.25 9.54 12.16
N LEU A 101 3.94 8.81 11.28
CA LEU A 101 3.53 8.57 9.90
C LEU A 101 2.38 7.56 9.86
N ASN A 102 1.28 7.93 9.21
CA ASN A 102 0.02 7.17 9.14
C ASN A 102 -0.51 7.05 7.70
N THR A 103 -1.38 6.06 7.48
CA THR A 103 -2.12 5.85 6.22
C THR A 103 -3.58 6.27 6.38
N PHE A 104 -4.07 7.06 5.42
CA PHE A 104 -5.47 7.47 5.26
C PHE A 104 -6.04 6.83 3.99
N GLY A 105 -7.28 6.35 4.07
CA GLY A 105 -7.91 5.55 3.00
C GLY A 105 -7.84 4.05 3.30
N ASP A 106 -7.78 3.22 2.27
CA ASP A 106 -7.78 1.76 2.41
C ASP A 106 -6.34 1.17 2.36
N PRO A 107 -5.81 0.63 3.48
CA PRO A 107 -4.51 -0.04 3.48
C PRO A 107 -4.51 -1.39 2.75
N ALA A 108 -5.67 -2.03 2.57
CA ALA A 108 -5.81 -3.29 1.85
C ALA A 108 -5.93 -3.09 0.32
N MET A 109 -5.95 -1.84 -0.15
CA MET A 109 -5.98 -1.53 -1.57
C MET A 109 -4.69 -1.97 -2.27
N SER A 110 -4.83 -2.73 -3.35
CA SER A 110 -3.75 -2.97 -4.30
C SER A 110 -3.63 -1.77 -5.23
N VAL A 111 -2.46 -1.14 -5.27
CA VAL A 111 -2.19 -0.01 -6.17
C VAL A 111 -1.61 -0.51 -7.49
N TRP A 112 -1.86 0.24 -8.56
CA TRP A 112 -1.24 0.00 -9.85
C TRP A 112 0.13 0.65 -9.88
N THR A 113 1.18 -0.16 -10.07
CA THR A 113 2.57 0.29 -10.26
C THR A 113 2.99 0.24 -11.72
N ASN A 114 2.13 -0.29 -12.60
CA ASN A 114 2.31 -0.37 -14.05
C ASN A 114 0.96 -0.20 -14.76
N GLU A 115 0.99 -0.09 -16.09
CA GLU A 115 -0.21 -0.02 -16.92
C GLU A 115 -1.08 -1.27 -16.69
N PRO A 116 -2.38 -1.12 -16.38
CA PRO A 116 -3.30 -2.24 -16.24
C PRO A 116 -3.38 -3.05 -17.53
N VAL A 117 -3.36 -4.38 -17.38
CA VAL A 117 -3.55 -5.31 -18.50
C VAL A 117 -5.01 -5.73 -18.63
N SER A 118 -5.46 -5.98 -19.85
CA SER A 118 -6.74 -6.64 -20.09
C SER A 118 -6.61 -8.13 -19.86
N ILE A 119 -7.58 -8.72 -19.16
CA ILE A 119 -7.58 -10.16 -18.87
C ILE A 119 -8.80 -10.84 -19.50
N ASP A 120 -8.58 -12.03 -20.04
CA ASP A 120 -9.60 -12.95 -20.48
C ASP A 120 -9.70 -14.08 -19.45
N VAL A 121 -10.88 -14.27 -18.87
CA VAL A 121 -11.12 -15.27 -17.83
C VAL A 121 -12.07 -16.33 -18.36
N SER A 122 -11.70 -17.61 -18.23
CA SER A 122 -12.58 -18.74 -18.52
C SER A 122 -12.81 -19.62 -17.30
N TYR A 123 -14.05 -20.06 -17.13
CA TYR A 123 -14.52 -20.91 -16.03
C TYR A 123 -15.82 -21.58 -16.47
N GLU A 124 -16.25 -22.61 -15.74
CA GLU A 124 -17.52 -23.29 -15.98
C GLU A 124 -18.72 -22.38 -15.64
N ASP A 125 -19.75 -22.39 -16.49
CA ASP A 125 -20.96 -21.58 -16.29
C ASP A 125 -21.76 -21.97 -15.04
N GLU A 126 -21.55 -23.18 -14.52
CA GLU A 126 -22.24 -23.73 -13.37
C GLU A 126 -21.28 -24.43 -12.40
N ILE A 127 -21.49 -24.25 -11.10
CA ILE A 127 -20.77 -24.99 -10.05
C ILE A 127 -21.71 -26.03 -9.46
N VAL A 128 -21.35 -27.31 -9.63
CA VAL A 128 -22.12 -28.44 -9.08
C VAL A 128 -22.10 -28.41 -7.55
N ILE A 129 -23.27 -28.59 -6.94
CA ILE A 129 -23.39 -28.65 -5.48
C ILE A 129 -22.59 -29.85 -4.95
N GLY A 130 -21.74 -29.60 -3.97
CA GLY A 130 -20.86 -30.61 -3.38
C GLY A 130 -19.47 -30.67 -4.01
N SER A 131 -19.20 -29.90 -5.06
CA SER A 131 -17.85 -29.72 -5.58
C SER A 131 -16.95 -29.05 -4.54
N ALA A 132 -15.74 -29.58 -4.37
CA ALA A 132 -14.73 -29.02 -3.46
C ALA A 132 -13.92 -27.88 -4.10
N SER A 133 -13.90 -27.80 -5.43
CA SER A 133 -13.16 -26.80 -6.21
C SER A 133 -13.82 -26.55 -7.56
N THR A 134 -13.41 -25.47 -8.21
CA THR A 134 -13.69 -25.15 -9.63
C THR A 134 -12.40 -24.70 -10.28
N GLU A 135 -12.28 -24.93 -11.59
CA GLU A 135 -11.12 -24.48 -12.37
C GLU A 135 -11.41 -23.11 -12.98
N VAL A 136 -10.39 -22.25 -13.01
CA VAL A 136 -10.42 -20.92 -13.62
C VAL A 136 -9.11 -20.73 -14.37
N SER A 137 -9.20 -20.33 -15.64
CA SER A 137 -8.04 -19.93 -16.44
C SER A 137 -8.07 -18.42 -16.67
N VAL A 138 -6.91 -17.78 -16.53
CA VAL A 138 -6.73 -16.35 -16.74
C VAL A 138 -5.65 -16.16 -17.80
N LEU A 139 -5.98 -15.47 -18.88
CA LEU A 139 -5.06 -15.13 -19.96
C LEU A 139 -4.95 -13.61 -20.11
N SER A 140 -3.81 -13.15 -20.61
CA SER A 140 -3.61 -11.79 -21.12
C SER A 140 -3.01 -11.93 -22.52
N ASP A 141 -3.67 -11.38 -23.54
CA ASP A 141 -3.25 -11.50 -24.95
C ASP A 141 -2.98 -12.96 -25.39
N GLY A 142 -3.80 -13.89 -24.89
CA GLY A 142 -3.67 -15.32 -25.16
C GLY A 142 -2.55 -16.05 -24.40
N ILE A 143 -1.86 -15.40 -23.47
CA ILE A 143 -0.81 -15.98 -22.63
C ILE A 143 -1.37 -16.27 -21.22
N PRO A 144 -1.23 -17.50 -20.69
CA PRO A 144 -1.64 -17.81 -19.32
C PRO A 144 -0.91 -16.95 -18.27
N MET A 145 -1.67 -16.40 -17.33
CA MET A 145 -1.16 -15.51 -16.28
C MET A 145 -1.09 -16.21 -14.92
N THR A 146 0.01 -16.01 -14.20
CA THR A 146 0.23 -16.52 -12.84
C THR A 146 0.02 -15.44 -11.79
N GLU A 147 -0.20 -15.86 -10.54
CA GLU A 147 -0.33 -14.98 -9.36
C GLU A 147 -1.57 -14.09 -9.31
N PHE A 148 -2.57 -14.37 -10.16
CA PHE A 148 -3.88 -13.74 -10.10
C PHE A 148 -4.73 -14.39 -9.02
N THR A 149 -5.38 -13.57 -8.20
CA THR A 149 -6.32 -14.05 -7.17
C THR A 149 -7.69 -14.25 -7.80
N CYS A 150 -8.20 -15.48 -7.74
CA CYS A 150 -9.56 -15.82 -8.15
C CYS A 150 -10.41 -16.03 -6.90
N SER A 151 -11.59 -15.41 -6.83
CA SER A 151 -12.50 -15.53 -5.70
C SER A 151 -13.91 -15.87 -6.18
N VAL A 152 -14.53 -16.87 -5.54
CA VAL A 152 -15.92 -17.26 -5.79
C VAL A 152 -16.77 -16.69 -4.67
N LEU A 153 -17.72 -15.83 -5.03
CA LEU A 153 -18.65 -15.21 -4.09
C LEU A 153 -20.08 -15.65 -4.40
N LYS A 154 -20.86 -15.92 -3.35
CA LYS A 154 -22.30 -16.11 -3.45
C LYS A 154 -22.97 -15.10 -2.53
N GLU A 155 -23.78 -14.21 -3.10
CA GLU A 155 -24.51 -13.17 -2.33
C GLU A 155 -23.56 -12.32 -1.44
N GLY A 156 -22.35 -12.04 -1.93
CA GLY A 156 -21.33 -11.29 -1.20
C GLY A 156 -20.52 -12.11 -0.18
N ILE A 157 -20.84 -13.38 0.03
CA ILE A 157 -20.09 -14.28 0.92
C ILE A 157 -19.01 -15.00 0.11
N LEU A 158 -17.76 -14.92 0.58
CA LEU A 158 -16.64 -15.66 -0.01
C LEU A 158 -16.84 -17.17 0.23
N CYS A 159 -16.96 -17.94 -0.86
CA CYS A 159 -17.11 -19.39 -0.82
C CYS A 159 -15.80 -20.14 -1.10
N GLY A 160 -14.88 -19.51 -1.84
CA GLY A 160 -13.60 -20.11 -2.18
C GLY A 160 -12.66 -19.08 -2.80
N THR A 161 -11.37 -19.36 -2.71
CA THR A 161 -10.32 -18.54 -3.31
C THR A 161 -9.21 -19.44 -3.85
N GLY A 162 -8.53 -18.96 -4.89
CA GLY A 162 -7.38 -19.61 -5.49
C GLY A 162 -6.41 -18.57 -6.04
N ILE A 163 -5.20 -19.02 -6.36
CA ILE A 163 -4.19 -18.21 -7.04
C ILE A 163 -3.81 -18.97 -8.31
N THR A 164 -3.77 -18.29 -9.45
CA THR A 164 -3.38 -18.93 -10.71
C THR A 164 -1.91 -19.38 -10.66
N ASN A 165 -1.67 -20.56 -11.18
CA ASN A 165 -0.35 -21.18 -11.31
C ASN A 165 -0.14 -21.68 -12.74
N THR A 166 1.12 -21.89 -13.12
CA THR A 166 1.51 -22.59 -14.37
C THR A 166 1.31 -24.08 -14.26
#